data_AF-A0AAW0JGJ2-F1
#
_entry.id   AF-A0AAW0JGJ2-F1
#
_cell.length_a   1.000
_cell.length_b   1.000
_cell.length_c   1.000
_cell.angle_alpha   90.00
_cell.angle_beta   90.00
_cell.angle_gamma   90.00
#
_symmetry.space_group_name_H-M   'P 1'
#
loop_
_entity.id
_entity.type
_entity.pdbx_description
1 polymer ?
#
loop_
_entity_poly.entity_id
_entity_poly.type
_entity_poly.pdbx_seq_one_letter_code
_entity_poly.pdbx_strand_id
1 'polypeptide(L)' 'MILCTQAYIVYMGNKRDEVSTSSLYTSMLQDVIGSHIGPESLLYSYKRSFHGFAVDLTEQEAQKMAGG' A
#
# COMPACT_ATOMS: atom_id res chain seq x y z
N MET A 1 10.62 12.99 17.97
CA MET A 1 10.66 13.04 16.49
C MET A 1 9.30 12.57 16.02
N ILE A 2 8.42 13.48 15.59
CA ILE A 2 7.12 13.11 15.04
C ILE A 2 7.38 12.72 13.59
N LEU A 3 7.06 11.48 13.22
CA LEU A 3 7.01 11.08 11.82
C LEU A 3 5.70 11.66 11.26
N CYS A 4 5.80 12.69 10.43
CA CYS A 4 4.64 13.20 9.71
C CYS A 4 4.34 12.24 8.56
N THR A 5 3.25 11.48 8.69
CA THR A 5 2.72 10.63 7.63
C THR A 5 1.68 11.39 6.82
N GLN A 6 1.53 11.01 5.55
CA GLN A 6 0.48 11.48 4.66
C GLN A 6 -0.21 10.27 4.03
N ALA A 7 -1.50 10.40 3.74
CA ALA A 7 -2.24 9.37 3.03
C ALA A 7 -1.84 9.36 1.54
N TYR A 8 -1.38 8.21 1.05
CA TYR A 8 -1.06 7.96 -0.34
C TYR A 8 -1.99 6.90 -0.92
N ILE A 9 -2.38 7.06 -2.18
CA ILE A 9 -3.14 6.05 -2.93
C ILE A 9 -2.17 5.30 -3.85
N VAL A 10 -1.93 4.04 -3.53
CA VAL A 10 -1.16 3.11 -4.37
C VAL A 10 -2.10 2.53 -5.42
N TYR A 11 -1.87 2.88 -6.69
CA TYR A 11 -2.62 2.35 -7.82
C TYR A 11 -1.94 1.09 -8.38
N MET A 12 -2.64 -0.05 -8.37
CA MET A 12 -2.12 -1.35 -8.82
C MET A 12 -2.70 -1.81 -10.16
N GLY A 13 -3.45 -0.96 -10.87
CA GLY A 13 -4.05 -1.29 -12.16
C GLY A 13 -5.42 -1.97 -12.06
N ASN A 14 -5.92 -2.48 -13.19
CA ASN A 14 -7.32 -2.94 -13.33
C ASN A 14 -7.47 -4.44 -13.63
N LYS A 15 -6.54 -5.29 -13.17
CA LYS A 15 -6.57 -6.73 -13.44
C LYS A 15 -7.59 -7.44 -12.52
N ARG A 16 -8.70 -7.88 -13.11
CA ARG A 16 -9.81 -8.64 -12.51
C ARG A 16 -9.39 -10.06 -12.06
N ASP A 17 -8.53 -10.18 -11.06
CA ASP A 17 -8.28 -11.46 -10.41
C ASP A 17 -8.61 -11.34 -8.92
N GLU A 18 -9.88 -11.60 -8.61
CA GLU A 18 -10.51 -11.35 -7.32
C GLU A 18 -9.97 -12.23 -6.18
N VAL A 19 -9.22 -13.29 -6.50
CA VAL A 19 -8.79 -14.32 -5.54
C VAL A 19 -7.37 -14.09 -4.99
N SER A 20 -6.50 -13.37 -5.69
CA SER A 20 -5.07 -13.26 -5.34
C SER A 20 -4.64 -11.93 -4.73
N THR A 21 -5.57 -10.97 -4.60
CA THR A 21 -5.21 -9.61 -4.17
C THR A 21 -4.86 -9.55 -2.69
N SER A 22 -5.62 -10.21 -1.81
CA SER A 22 -5.37 -10.08 -0.36
C SER A 22 -4.03 -10.67 0.10
N SER A 23 -3.51 -11.71 -0.55
CA SER A 23 -2.19 -12.29 -0.27
C SER A 23 -1.04 -11.49 -0.88
N LEU A 24 -1.24 -10.93 -2.09
CA LEU A 24 -0.30 -9.98 -2.71
C LEU A 24 -0.15 -8.70 -1.88
N TYR A 25 -1.24 -8.23 -1.25
CA TYR A 25 -1.22 -7.06 -0.37
C TYR A 25 -0.24 -7.23 0.79
N THR A 26 -0.34 -8.35 1.50
CA THR A 26 0.51 -8.62 2.66
C THR A 26 1.97 -8.80 2.25
N SER A 27 2.22 -9.44 1.10
CA SER A 27 3.58 -9.63 0.59
C SER A 27 4.22 -8.33 0.10
N MET A 28 3.49 -7.47 -0.62
CA MET A 28 4.03 -6.19 -1.08
C MET A 28 4.29 -5.20 0.06
N LEU A 29 3.41 -5.15 1.06
CA LEU A 29 3.64 -4.34 2.26
C LEU A 29 4.88 -4.83 3.02
N GLN A 30 5.06 -6.16 3.16
CA GLN A 30 6.23 -6.73 3.80
C GLN A 30 7.52 -6.51 3.00
N ASP A 31 7.50 -6.70 1.67
CA ASP A 31 8.68 -6.62 0.81
C ASP A 31 9.16 -5.18 0.59
N VAL A 32 8.24 -4.22 0.42
CA VAL A 32 8.62 -2.86 0.00
C VAL A 32 8.83 -1.91 1.17
N ILE A 33 8.17 -2.16 2.31
CA ILE A 33 8.14 -1.19 3.42
C ILE A 33 8.78 -1.74 4.71
N GLY A 34 9.03 -3.04 4.78
CA GLY A 34 9.54 -3.68 5.99
C GLY A 34 8.49 -3.70 7.10
N SER A 35 8.78 -4.41 8.19
CA SER A 35 7.83 -4.73 9.28
C SER A 35 7.25 -3.55 10.06
N HIS A 36 7.51 -2.31 9.63
CA HIS A 36 7.06 -1.08 10.29
C HIS A 36 5.65 -0.64 9.86
N ILE A 37 5.20 -1.04 8.66
CA ILE A 37 3.83 -0.75 8.20
C ILE A 37 2.97 -1.99 8.38
N GLY A 38 2.36 -2.05 9.56
CA GLY A 38 1.33 -3.02 9.89
C GLY A 38 -0.01 -2.71 9.21
N PRO A 39 -0.99 -3.61 9.31
CA PRO A 39 -2.34 -3.39 8.81
C PRO A 39 -3.01 -2.12 9.38
N GLU A 40 -2.50 -1.59 10.49
CA GLU A 40 -2.90 -0.32 11.12
C GLU A 40 -2.76 0.91 10.21
N SER A 41 -1.79 0.92 9.28
CA SER A 41 -1.57 2.06 8.37
C SER A 41 -2.42 1.99 7.10
N LEU A 42 -3.09 0.86 6.86
CA LEU A 42 -3.98 0.69 5.71
C LEU A 42 -5.30 1.39 6.00
N LEU A 43 -5.54 2.50 5.29
CA LEU A 43 -6.76 3.28 5.46
C LEU A 43 -7.93 2.68 4.68
N TYR A 44 -7.67 2.25 3.44
CA TYR A 44 -8.72 1.75 2.57
C TYR A 44 -8.19 0.88 1.43
N SER A 45 -8.97 -0.11 0.99
CA SER A 45 -8.65 -0.91 -0.21
C SER A 45 -9.71 -0.75 -1.30
N TYR A 46 -9.29 -0.22 -2.44
CA TYR A 46 -10.06 -0.19 -3.68
C TYR A 46 -9.93 -1.54 -4.39
N LYS A 47 -11.07 -2.23 -4.57
CA LYS A 47 -11.14 -3.55 -5.23
C LYS A 47 -12.12 -3.63 -6.39
N ARG A 48 -12.88 -2.55 -6.67
CA ARG A 48 -14.06 -2.60 -7.58
C ARG A 48 -13.77 -2.07 -8.99
N SER A 49 -13.39 -0.81 -9.10
CA SER A 49 -13.16 -0.14 -10.39
C SER A 49 -11.69 -0.18 -10.83
N PHE A 50 -10.81 -0.37 -9.86
CA PHE A 50 -9.38 -0.61 -10.00
C PHE A 50 -8.91 -1.28 -8.72
N HIS A 51 -7.75 -1.92 -8.79
CA HIS A 51 -7.06 -2.49 -7.66
C HIS A 51 -6.07 -1.45 -7.13
N GLY A 52 -6.17 -1.11 -5.86
CA GLY A 52 -5.27 -0.16 -5.22
C GLY A 52 -5.69 0.08 -3.78
N PHE A 53 -4.89 0.82 -3.02
CA PHE A 53 -5.19 1.08 -1.62
C PHE A 53 -4.67 2.43 -1.15
N ALA A 54 -5.36 3.00 -0.17
CA ALA A 54 -4.92 4.16 0.58
C ALA A 54 -4.15 3.69 1.82
N VAL A 55 -2.94 4.21 2.01
CA VAL A 55 -2.05 3.89 3.13
C VAL A 55 -1.38 5.16 3.63
N ASP A 56 -1.25 5.30 4.94
CA ASP A 56 -0.44 6.36 5.53
C ASP A 56 1.04 5.99 5.46
N LEU A 57 1.82 6.80 4.73
CA LEU A 57 3.25 6.63 4.53
C LEU A 57 3.99 7.91 4.91
N THR A 58 5.25 7.77 5.28
CA THR A 58 6.22 8.86 5.18
C THR A 58 6.63 9.08 3.73
N GLU A 59 7.17 10.25 3.42
CA GLU A 59 7.68 10.57 2.07
C GLU A 59 8.72 9.55 1.60
N GLN A 60 9.61 9.11 2.50
CA GLN A 60 10.64 8.12 2.20
C GLN A 60 10.04 6.75 1.85
N GLU A 61 8.98 6.31 2.54
CA GLU A 61 8.29 5.05 2.26
C GLU A 61 7.51 5.15 0.94
N ALA A 62 6.88 6.29 0.67
CA ALA A 62 6.19 6.54 -0.60
C ALA A 62 7.16 6.48 -1.79
N GLN A 63 8.37 7.02 -1.65
CA GLN A 63 9.40 6.93 -2.69
C GLN A 63 9.85 5.48 -2.94
N LYS A 64 10.09 4.69 -1.88
CA LYS A 64 10.40 3.26 -2.03
C LYS A 64 9.26 2.49 -2.71
N MET A 65 8.02 2.81 -2.36
CA MET A 65 6.83 2.21 -2.99
C MET A 65 6.68 2.55 -4.47
N ALA A 66 7.13 3.73 -4.88
CA ALA A 66 7.16 4.13 -6.29
C ALA A 66 8.29 3.47 -7.10
N GLY A 67 9.17 2.67 -6.46
CA GLY A 67 10.35 2.06 -7.08
C GLY A 67 11.50 3.04 -7.32
N GLY A 68 11.55 4.13 -6.54
CA GLY A 68 12.62 5.13 -6.54
C GLY A 68 13.80 4.78 -5.65
#